data_AF-A0A2G7FMF4-F1
#
_entry.id   AF-A0A2G7FMF4-F1
#
_cell.length_a   1.000
_cell.length_b   1.000
_cell.length_c   1.000
_cell.angle_alpha   90.00
_cell.angle_beta   90.00
_cell.angle_gamma   90.00
#
_symmetry.space_group_name_H-M   'P 1'
#
loop_
_entity.id
_entity.type
_entity.pdbx_description
1 polymer ?
#
loop_
_entity_poly.entity_id
_entity_poly.type
_entity_poly.pdbx_seq_one_letter_code
_entity_poly.pdbx_strand_id
1 'polypeptide(L)'
;MAYEIYYAFTTTSTWFETLAFLVWFEFDLGFTAIAIQHAHSPDQRKRLYRNMICGVLAGVLFLRWLAKVYPDEREQITAYWTGIILQFPIGWLCLYSLWKNHDTSGHSLEMWVTRYLGCFTAYGVFFWRYLNVPQNWAYVGSAWSIWIIVLTLIPETLYPFVYVWVFKTRKAKPE
;
A
#
# COMPACT_ATOMS: atom_id res chain seq x y z
N MET A 1 7.20 -0.92 -0.35
CA MET A 1 8.69 -0.73 -0.35
C MET A 1 9.29 -0.08 -1.62
N ALA A 2 9.23 -0.69 -2.82
CA ALA A 2 9.92 -0.13 -3.99
C ALA A 2 9.33 1.20 -4.48
N TYR A 3 8.00 1.33 -4.35
CA TYR A 3 7.25 2.52 -4.70
C TYR A 3 7.65 3.72 -3.83
N GLU A 4 7.70 3.55 -2.50
CA GLU A 4 8.07 4.63 -1.57
C GLU A 4 9.52 5.06 -1.82
N ILE A 5 10.45 4.11 -2.00
CA ILE A 5 11.85 4.44 -2.30
C ILE A 5 11.94 5.25 -3.59
N TYR A 6 11.35 4.76 -4.68
CA TYR A 6 11.49 5.41 -5.97
C TYR A 6 10.90 6.83 -5.96
N TYR A 7 9.68 6.99 -5.44
CA TYR A 7 8.99 8.27 -5.44
C TYR A 7 9.54 9.28 -4.42
N ALA A 8 10.08 8.80 -3.29
CA ALA A 8 10.77 9.64 -2.31
C ALA A 8 11.95 10.43 -2.90
N PHE A 9 12.64 9.90 -3.91
CA PHE A 9 13.82 10.56 -4.49
C PHE A 9 13.55 11.19 -5.86
N THR A 10 12.46 10.84 -6.53
CA THR A 10 12.16 11.33 -7.89
C THR A 10 11.11 12.43 -7.93
N THR A 11 10.23 12.52 -6.93
CA THR A 11 9.12 13.49 -6.95
C THR A 11 9.19 14.58 -5.89
N THR A 12 9.98 14.39 -4.84
CA THR A 12 10.13 15.38 -3.76
C THR A 12 11.18 16.42 -4.12
N SER A 13 10.92 17.68 -3.80
CA SER A 13 11.86 18.79 -4.02
C SER A 13 12.51 19.27 -2.73
N THR A 14 11.90 18.99 -1.57
CA THR A 14 12.39 19.43 -0.26
C THR A 14 12.75 18.27 0.65
N TRP A 15 13.68 18.50 1.59
CA TRP A 15 14.02 17.53 2.62
C TRP A 15 12.82 17.08 3.46
N PHE A 16 11.88 17.98 3.73
CA PHE A 16 10.67 17.66 4.47
C PHE A 16 9.80 16.65 3.72
N GLU A 17 9.58 16.86 2.42
CA GLU A 17 8.83 15.94 1.57
C GLU A 17 9.53 14.57 1.48
N THR A 18 10.85 14.56 1.28
CA THR A 18 11.63 13.31 1.24
C THR A 18 11.48 12.54 2.55
N LEU A 19 11.64 13.21 3.71
CA LEU A 19 11.48 12.58 5.02
C LEU A 19 10.06 12.05 5.23
N ALA A 20 9.03 12.78 4.79
CA ALA A 20 7.64 12.34 4.90
C ALA A 20 7.39 11.02 4.13
N PHE A 21 7.99 10.85 2.94
CA PHE A 21 7.93 9.59 2.21
C PHE A 21 8.76 8.48 2.88
N LEU A 22 9.94 8.82 3.40
CA LEU A 22 10.83 7.84 4.03
C LEU A 22 10.27 7.26 5.34
N VAL A 23 9.44 7.99 6.07
CA VAL A 23 8.74 7.46 7.25
C VAL A 23 7.83 6.29 6.88
N TRP A 24 7.11 6.38 5.75
CA TRP A 24 6.28 5.26 5.27
C TRP A 24 7.14 4.06 4.87
N PHE A 25 8.28 4.31 4.22
CA PHE A 25 9.25 3.26 3.92
C PHE A 25 9.83 2.60 5.18
N GLU A 26 10.10 3.38 6.24
CA GLU A 26 10.58 2.86 7.52
C GLU A 26 9.55 1.93 8.16
N PHE A 27 8.26 2.28 8.15
CA PHE A 27 7.20 1.41 8.64
C PHE A 27 7.14 0.10 7.84
N ASP A 28 7.15 0.18 6.52
CA ASP A 28 7.18 -0.98 5.64
C ASP A 28 8.36 -1.93 5.95
N LEU A 29 9.55 -1.35 6.14
CA LEU A 29 10.76 -2.09 6.47
C LEU A 29 10.66 -2.74 7.84
N GLY A 30 10.16 -2.01 8.84
CA GLY A 30 9.95 -2.49 10.20
C GLY A 30 8.96 -3.66 10.25
N PHE A 31 7.79 -3.51 9.64
CA PHE A 31 6.79 -4.58 9.57
C PHE A 31 7.32 -5.81 8.84
N THR A 32 7.98 -5.62 7.71
CA THR A 32 8.60 -6.71 6.95
C THR A 32 9.67 -7.42 7.78
N ALA A 33 10.56 -6.67 8.44
CA ALA A 33 11.63 -7.25 9.24
C ALA A 33 11.08 -8.09 10.41
N ILE A 34 10.10 -7.56 11.14
CA ILE A 34 9.45 -8.29 12.24
C ILE A 34 8.74 -9.55 11.73
N ALA A 35 8.01 -9.45 10.61
CA ALA A 35 7.34 -10.59 9.99
C ALA A 35 8.35 -11.69 9.58
N ILE A 36 9.45 -11.33 8.93
CA ILE A 36 10.48 -12.29 8.54
C ILE A 36 11.12 -12.96 9.76
N GLN A 37 11.41 -12.17 10.79
CA GLN A 37 12.08 -12.67 11.99
C GLN A 37 11.21 -13.60 12.84
N HIS A 38 9.89 -13.43 12.84
CA HIS A 38 9.01 -14.19 13.73
C HIS A 38 8.18 -15.27 13.01
N ALA A 39 7.89 -15.11 11.72
CA ALA A 39 7.08 -16.08 10.97
C ALA A 39 7.89 -17.18 10.27
N HIS A 40 9.21 -17.02 10.12
CA HIS A 40 10.04 -17.94 9.33
C HIS A 40 11.22 -18.50 10.12
N SER A 41 11.62 -19.74 9.79
CA SER A 41 12.81 -20.38 10.37
C SER A 41 14.11 -19.75 9.85
N PRO A 42 15.24 -19.84 10.59
CA PRO A 42 16.51 -19.23 10.20
C PRO A 42 16.98 -19.58 8.77
N ASP A 43 16.75 -20.81 8.32
CA ASP A 43 17.13 -21.27 6.98
C ASP A 43 16.28 -20.63 5.87
N GLN A 44 14.99 -20.38 6.15
CA GLN A 44 14.08 -19.71 5.22
C GLN A 44 14.36 -18.21 5.12
N ARG A 45 14.76 -17.57 6.24
CA ARG A 45 15.01 -16.11 6.32
C ARG A 45 16.03 -15.64 5.30
N LYS A 46 17.18 -16.33 5.16
CA LYS A 46 18.24 -15.91 4.22
C LYS A 46 17.74 -15.85 2.78
N ARG A 47 16.99 -16.87 2.34
CA ARG A 47 16.40 -16.91 1.00
C ARG A 47 15.35 -15.81 0.82
N LEU A 48 14.52 -15.60 1.84
CA LEU A 48 13.47 -14.60 1.80
C LEU A 48 14.03 -13.17 1.74
N TYR A 49 15.01 -12.83 2.59
CA TYR A 49 15.71 -11.54 2.55
C TYR A 49 16.30 -11.26 1.17
N ARG A 50 17.01 -12.23 0.59
CA ARG A 50 17.57 -12.10 -0.75
C ARG A 50 16.48 -11.83 -1.78
N ASN A 51 15.41 -12.62 -1.77
CA ASN A 51 14.31 -12.47 -2.71
C ASN A 51 13.61 -11.10 -2.57
N MET A 52 13.44 -10.60 -1.34
CA MET A 52 12.85 -9.29 -1.09
C MET A 52 13.77 -8.15 -1.56
N ILE A 53 15.08 -8.22 -1.29
CA ILE A 53 16.03 -7.22 -1.79
C ILE A 53 16.03 -7.22 -3.32
N CYS A 54 16.12 -8.39 -3.96
CA CYS A 54 16.04 -8.51 -5.42
C CYS A 54 14.70 -7.98 -5.95
N GLY A 55 13.60 -8.27 -5.27
CA GLY A 55 12.27 -7.78 -5.64
C GLY A 55 12.14 -6.26 -5.54
N VAL A 56 12.68 -5.65 -4.48
CA VAL A 56 12.71 -4.18 -4.32
C VAL A 56 13.55 -3.54 -5.41
N LEU A 57 14.76 -4.05 -5.66
CA LEU A 57 15.63 -3.54 -6.72
C LEU A 57 14.99 -3.66 -8.11
N ALA A 58 14.38 -4.83 -8.40
CA ALA A 58 13.64 -5.03 -9.63
C ALA A 58 12.45 -4.07 -9.76
N GLY A 59 11.70 -3.85 -8.66
CA GLY A 59 10.60 -2.90 -8.61
C GLY A 59 11.05 -1.45 -8.86
N VAL A 60 12.15 -1.01 -8.24
CA VAL A 60 12.73 0.33 -8.46
C VAL A 60 13.18 0.50 -9.91
N LEU A 61 13.84 -0.50 -10.49
CA LEU A 61 14.26 -0.48 -11.90
C LEU A 61 13.06 -0.45 -12.85
N PHE A 62 12.02 -1.21 -12.53
CA PHE A 62 10.76 -1.21 -13.28
C PHE A 62 10.07 0.16 -13.23
N LEU A 63 9.94 0.76 -12.04
CA LEU A 63 9.39 2.11 -11.90
C LEU A 63 10.22 3.16 -12.64
N ARG A 64 11.55 3.05 -12.58
CA ARG A 64 12.45 3.92 -13.35
C ARG A 64 12.26 3.77 -14.86
N TRP A 65 12.10 2.55 -15.35
CA TRP A 65 11.80 2.30 -16.76
C TRP A 65 10.42 2.86 -17.13
N LEU A 66 9.41 2.63 -16.29
CA LEU A 66 8.05 3.11 -16.52
C LEU A 66 8.00 4.64 -16.59
N ALA A 67 8.67 5.34 -15.67
CA ALA A 67 8.75 6.79 -15.66
C ALA A 67 9.56 7.38 -16.83
N LYS A 68 10.43 6.60 -17.49
CA LYS A 68 11.04 7.02 -18.77
C LYS A 68 10.05 6.98 -19.92
N VAL A 69 9.09 6.05 -19.90
CA VAL A 69 8.05 5.92 -20.92
C VAL A 69 6.91 6.90 -20.68
N TYR A 70 6.52 7.07 -19.41
CA TYR A 70 5.46 7.95 -18.93
C TYR A 70 6.03 8.90 -17.87
N PRO A 71 6.62 10.04 -18.28
CA PRO A 71 7.25 10.98 -17.35
C PRO A 71 6.28 11.47 -16.29
N ASP A 72 6.63 11.28 -15.02
CA ASP A 72 6.00 11.97 -13.90
C ASP A 72 6.59 13.39 -13.84
N GLU A 73 6.17 14.25 -14.77
CA GLU A 73 6.26 15.69 -14.54
C GLU A 73 5.34 16.06 -13.37
N ARG A 74 5.47 17.26 -12.78
CA ARG A 74 4.89 17.71 -11.48
C ARG A 74 3.42 17.32 -11.18
N GLU A 75 2.67 16.91 -12.20
CA GLU A 75 1.32 16.36 -12.14
C GLU A 75 1.24 14.90 -11.62
N GLN A 76 2.33 14.15 -11.50
CA GLN A 76 2.37 12.84 -10.82
C GLN A 76 1.36 11.79 -11.36
N ILE A 77 1.14 11.75 -12.68
CA ILE A 77 0.16 10.86 -13.33
C ILE A 77 0.54 9.38 -13.17
N THR A 78 1.79 9.02 -13.48
CA THR A 78 2.28 7.65 -13.40
C THR A 78 2.32 7.18 -11.94
N ALA A 79 2.75 8.05 -11.02
CA ALA A 79 2.73 7.78 -9.58
C ALA A 79 1.30 7.47 -9.10
N TYR A 80 0.34 8.29 -9.50
CA TYR A 80 -1.06 8.09 -9.14
C TYR A 80 -1.60 6.73 -9.57
N TRP A 81 -1.46 6.39 -10.86
CA TRP A 81 -2.02 5.15 -11.40
C TRP A 81 -1.30 3.92 -10.86
N THR A 82 0.03 3.97 -10.74
CA THR A 82 0.79 2.86 -10.16
C THR A 82 0.46 2.64 -8.69
N GLY A 83 0.30 3.72 -7.90
CA GLY A 83 -0.15 3.64 -6.51
C GLY A 83 -1.53 3.01 -6.38
N ILE A 84 -2.49 3.41 -7.23
CA ILE A 84 -3.84 2.83 -7.26
C ILE A 84 -3.81 1.34 -7.62
N ILE A 85 -3.06 0.97 -8.66
CA ILE A 85 -2.95 -0.42 -9.11
C ILE A 85 -2.29 -1.31 -8.05
N LEU A 86 -1.33 -0.77 -7.28
CA LEU A 86 -0.72 -1.48 -6.16
C LEU A 86 -1.70 -1.65 -5.00
N GLN A 87 -2.45 -0.60 -4.65
CA GLN A 87 -3.40 -0.64 -3.53
C GLN A 87 -4.56 -1.60 -3.78
N PHE A 88 -5.05 -1.66 -5.02
CA PHE A 88 -6.24 -2.43 -5.39
C PHE A 88 -6.17 -3.90 -4.97
N PRO A 89 -5.20 -4.73 -5.40
CA PRO A 89 -5.15 -6.14 -5.02
C PRO A 89 -4.85 -6.34 -3.53
N ILE A 90 -4.11 -5.44 -2.88
CA ILE A 90 -3.69 -5.62 -1.48
C ILE A 90 -4.90 -5.72 -0.54
N GLY A 91 -5.83 -4.76 -0.63
CA GLY A 91 -7.02 -4.75 0.23
C GLY A 91 -7.87 -6.01 0.06
N TRP A 92 -8.14 -6.38 -1.20
CA TRP A 92 -8.94 -7.55 -1.54
C TRP A 92 -8.28 -8.87 -1.12
N LEU A 93 -6.97 -9.02 -1.34
CA LEU A 93 -6.23 -10.22 -0.93
C LEU A 93 -6.19 -10.38 0.60
N CYS A 94 -6.01 -9.27 1.34
CA CYS A 94 -6.08 -9.31 2.80
C CYS A 94 -7.47 -9.74 3.29
N LEU A 95 -8.54 -9.16 2.74
CA LEU A 95 -9.90 -9.51 3.11
C LEU A 95 -10.24 -10.97 2.76
N TYR A 96 -9.85 -11.40 1.55
CA TYR A 96 -10.05 -12.77 1.07
C TYR A 96 -9.30 -13.79 1.93
N SER A 97 -8.04 -13.54 2.27
CA SER A 97 -7.24 -14.41 3.14
C SER A 97 -7.90 -14.58 4.51
N LEU A 98 -8.32 -13.46 5.12
CA LEU A 98 -8.98 -13.45 6.42
C LEU A 98 -10.29 -14.25 6.40
N TRP A 99 -11.14 -14.01 5.38
CA TRP A 99 -12.42 -14.70 5.23
C TRP A 99 -12.25 -16.18 4.92
N LYS A 100 -11.35 -16.55 3.99
CA LYS A 100 -11.15 -17.93 3.57
C LYS A 100 -10.52 -18.77 4.68
N ASN A 101 -9.44 -18.29 5.27
CA ASN A 101 -8.65 -19.06 6.23
C ASN A 101 -9.29 -19.07 7.62
N HIS A 102 -10.27 -18.19 7.89
CA HIS A 102 -10.87 -18.01 9.21
C HIS A 102 -9.80 -17.84 10.30
N ASP A 103 -8.70 -17.20 9.95
CA ASP A 103 -7.55 -17.00 10.81
C ASP A 103 -7.13 -15.53 10.78
N THR A 104 -6.87 -14.99 11.97
CA THR A 104 -6.39 -13.63 12.19
C THR A 104 -4.86 -13.57 12.28
N SER A 105 -4.14 -14.69 12.15
CA SER A 105 -2.67 -14.70 12.18
C SER A 105 -2.09 -13.80 11.10
N GLY A 106 -1.22 -12.87 11.48
CA GLY A 106 -0.64 -11.87 10.57
C GLY A 106 -1.56 -10.69 10.24
N HIS A 107 -2.76 -10.63 10.84
CA HIS A 107 -3.70 -9.53 10.73
C HIS A 107 -3.77 -8.76 12.05
N SER A 108 -3.87 -7.43 12.00
CA SER A 108 -4.03 -6.56 13.16
C SER A 108 -4.96 -5.38 12.84
N LEU A 109 -5.74 -4.94 13.82
CA LEU A 109 -6.60 -3.77 13.67
C LEU A 109 -5.78 -2.47 13.69
N GLU A 110 -4.67 -2.43 14.43
CA GLU A 110 -3.72 -1.31 14.44
C GLU A 110 -3.08 -1.12 13.06
N MET A 111 -2.63 -2.22 12.42
CA MET A 111 -2.13 -2.20 11.05
C MET A 111 -3.20 -1.71 10.07
N TRP A 112 -4.45 -2.18 10.26
CA TRP A 112 -5.58 -1.74 9.46
C TRP A 112 -5.85 -0.24 9.62
N VAL A 113 -5.89 0.31 10.84
CA VAL A 113 -6.11 1.75 11.07
C VAL A 113 -5.06 2.57 10.34
N THR A 114 -3.78 2.22 10.45
CA THR A 114 -2.69 2.93 9.78
C THR A 114 -2.86 2.89 8.26
N ARG A 115 -3.21 1.73 7.69
CA ARG A 115 -3.46 1.58 6.25
C ARG A 115 -4.70 2.37 5.80
N TYR A 116 -5.78 2.31 6.56
CA TYR A 116 -7.04 3.02 6.28
C TYR A 116 -6.80 4.52 6.23
N LEU A 117 -6.17 5.07 7.27
CA LEU A 117 -5.80 6.49 7.33
C LEU A 117 -4.84 6.88 6.18
N GLY A 118 -3.89 6.02 5.84
CA GLY A 118 -3.02 6.20 4.68
C GLY A 118 -3.79 6.33 3.37
N CYS A 119 -4.76 5.44 3.12
CA CYS A 119 -5.61 5.49 1.92
C CYS A 119 -6.42 6.79 1.86
N PHE A 120 -7.09 7.16 2.95
CA PHE A 120 -7.89 8.39 3.01
C PHE A 120 -7.04 9.65 2.85
N THR A 121 -5.85 9.68 3.45
CA THR A 121 -4.95 10.82 3.32
C THR A 121 -4.42 10.94 1.90
N ALA A 122 -4.01 9.83 1.29
CA ALA A 122 -3.53 9.81 -0.09
C ALA A 122 -4.61 10.28 -1.08
N TYR A 123 -5.80 9.68 -1.04
CA TYR A 123 -6.91 10.10 -1.91
C TYR A 123 -7.37 11.53 -1.61
N GLY A 124 -7.41 11.91 -0.34
CA GLY A 124 -7.73 13.27 0.09
C GLY A 124 -6.79 14.31 -0.52
N VAL A 125 -5.48 14.06 -0.54
CA VAL A 125 -4.49 14.95 -1.17
C VAL A 125 -4.71 15.04 -2.69
N PHE A 126 -4.98 13.93 -3.39
CA PHE A 126 -5.28 13.96 -4.82
C PHE A 126 -6.57 14.70 -5.14
N PHE A 127 -7.64 14.51 -4.35
CA PHE A 127 -8.88 15.26 -4.50
C PHE A 127 -8.67 16.75 -4.20
N TRP A 128 -7.93 17.09 -3.13
CA TRP A 128 -7.60 18.47 -2.83
C TRP A 128 -6.86 19.14 -3.99
N ARG A 129 -5.86 18.46 -4.59
CA ARG A 129 -5.16 18.95 -5.79
C ARG A 129 -6.10 19.15 -6.98
N TYR A 130 -7.00 18.19 -7.23
CA TYR A 130 -8.02 18.30 -8.27
C TYR A 130 -8.97 19.49 -8.05
N LEU A 131 -9.41 19.74 -6.82
CA LEU A 131 -10.29 20.86 -6.53
C LEU A 131 -9.61 22.22 -6.67
N ASN A 132 -8.29 22.30 -6.43
CA ASN A 132 -7.53 23.56 -6.55
C ASN A 132 -7.04 23.83 -7.98
N VAL A 133 -6.64 22.79 -8.73
CA VAL A 133 -6.05 22.91 -10.07
C VAL A 133 -6.58 21.81 -11.01
N PRO A 134 -7.89 21.79 -11.31
CA PRO A 134 -8.55 20.65 -11.97
C PRO A 134 -7.93 20.29 -13.33
N GLN A 135 -7.40 21.26 -14.06
CA GLN A 135 -6.75 21.06 -15.36
C GLN A 135 -5.50 20.15 -15.29
N ASN A 136 -4.73 20.22 -14.21
CA ASN A 136 -3.52 19.40 -14.02
C ASN A 136 -3.81 18.02 -13.42
N TRP A 137 -5.01 17.84 -12.85
CA TRP A 137 -5.39 16.64 -12.09
C TRP A 137 -6.69 16.03 -12.62
N ALA A 138 -7.05 16.32 -13.87
CA ALA A 138 -8.34 15.92 -14.46
C ALA A 138 -8.56 14.39 -14.43
N TYR A 139 -7.48 13.62 -14.50
CA TYR A 139 -7.52 12.16 -14.40
C TYR A 139 -8.02 11.67 -13.04
N VAL A 140 -7.79 12.42 -11.94
CA VAL A 140 -8.31 12.10 -10.60
C VAL A 140 -9.83 12.19 -10.59
N GLY A 141 -10.40 13.22 -11.23
CA GLY A 141 -11.85 13.41 -11.35
C GLY A 141 -12.54 12.52 -12.39
N SER A 142 -11.79 11.67 -13.11
CA SER A 142 -12.38 10.77 -14.10
C SER A 142 -13.25 9.70 -13.44
N ALA A 143 -14.31 9.27 -14.14
CA ALA A 143 -15.20 8.21 -13.63
C ALA A 143 -14.44 6.93 -13.30
N TRP A 144 -13.45 6.55 -14.13
CA TRP A 144 -12.59 5.39 -13.89
C TRP A 144 -11.81 5.49 -12.60
N SER A 145 -11.18 6.64 -12.37
CA SER A 145 -10.44 6.93 -11.14
C SER A 145 -11.34 6.82 -9.91
N ILE A 146 -12.51 7.47 -9.94
CA ILE A 146 -13.48 7.44 -8.84
C ILE A 146 -13.93 6.01 -8.55
N TRP A 147 -14.28 5.23 -9.58
CA TRP A 147 -14.69 3.84 -9.41
C TRP A 147 -13.60 2.98 -8.79
N ILE A 148 -12.35 3.12 -9.22
CA ILE A 148 -11.25 2.33 -8.66
C ILE A 148 -11.00 2.73 -7.21
N ILE A 149 -11.04 4.02 -6.87
CA ILE A 149 -10.94 4.48 -5.47
C ILE A 149 -12.05 3.87 -4.61
N VAL A 150 -13.29 3.87 -5.10
CA VAL A 150 -14.39 3.23 -4.36
C VAL A 150 -14.12 1.74 -4.16
N LEU A 151 -13.68 1.04 -5.22
CA LEU A 151 -13.38 -0.38 -5.16
C LEU A 151 -12.16 -0.71 -4.29
N THR A 152 -11.20 0.20 -4.11
CA THR A 152 -10.10 0.01 -3.15
C THR A 152 -10.54 0.27 -1.72
N LEU A 153 -11.48 1.19 -1.48
CA LEU A 153 -11.99 1.51 -0.14
C LEU A 153 -12.99 0.49 0.40
N ILE A 154 -13.69 -0.26 -0.46
CA ILE A 154 -14.60 -1.32 -0.03
C ILE A 154 -13.92 -2.37 0.86
N PRO A 155 -12.85 -3.06 0.42
CA PRO A 155 -12.23 -4.09 1.25
C PRO A 155 -11.63 -3.51 2.52
N GLU A 156 -11.11 -2.28 2.46
CA GLU A 156 -10.60 -1.55 3.62
C GLU A 156 -11.69 -1.24 4.65
N THR A 157 -12.90 -0.90 4.19
CA THR A 157 -14.04 -0.61 5.07
C THR A 157 -14.65 -1.89 5.65
N LEU A 158 -14.67 -2.99 4.89
CA LEU A 158 -15.21 -4.27 5.33
C LEU A 158 -14.27 -5.02 6.28
N TYR A 159 -12.95 -4.80 6.16
CA TYR A 159 -11.92 -5.49 6.92
C TYR A 159 -12.16 -5.60 8.43
N PRO A 160 -12.43 -4.52 9.20
CA PRO A 160 -12.59 -4.62 10.65
C PRO A 160 -13.80 -5.48 11.04
N PHE A 161 -14.88 -5.45 10.26
CA PHE A 161 -16.07 -6.26 10.53
C PHE A 161 -15.80 -7.74 10.31
N VAL A 162 -15.13 -8.09 9.20
CA VAL A 162 -14.73 -9.47 8.92
C VAL A 162 -13.71 -9.95 9.96
N TYR A 163 -12.76 -9.10 10.35
CA TYR A 163 -11.77 -9.41 11.38
C TYR A 163 -12.44 -9.75 12.72
N VAL A 164 -13.35 -8.90 13.20
CA VAL A 164 -14.07 -9.12 14.45
C VAL A 164 -14.94 -10.38 14.37
N TRP A 165 -15.57 -10.64 13.22
CA TRP A 165 -16.35 -11.85 13.01
C TRP A 165 -15.49 -13.13 13.07
N VAL A 166 -14.36 -13.17 12.35
CA VAL A 166 -13.42 -14.29 12.38
C VAL A 166 -12.87 -14.50 13.79
N PHE A 167 -12.45 -13.41 14.46
CA PHE A 167 -11.92 -13.46 15.83
C PHE A 167 -12.92 -14.08 16.81
N LYS A 168 -14.19 -13.64 16.77
CA LYS A 168 -15.26 -14.19 17.60
C LYS A 168 -15.55 -15.67 17.28
N THR A 169 -15.59 -16.01 16.00
CA THR A 169 -15.88 -17.38 15.54
C THR A 169 -14.79 -18.35 15.97
N ARG A 170 -13.52 -17.94 15.92
CA ARG A 170 -12.39 -18.73 16.41
C ARG A 170 -12.43 -18.91 17.93
N LYS A 171 -12.77 -17.85 18.67
CA LYS A 171 -12.88 -17.90 20.14
C LYS A 171 -14.04 -18.77 20.63
N ALA A 172 -15.08 -18.93 19.81
CA ALA A 172 -16.26 -19.74 20.11
C ALA A 172 -16.09 -21.23 19.78
N LYS A 173 -15.06 -21.61 19.01
CA LYS A 173 -14.72 -23.02 18.79
C LYS A 173 -14.00 -23.54 20.04
N PRO A 174 -14.54 -24.56 20.74
CA PRO A 174 -13.77 -25.26 21.76
C PRO A 174 -12.60 -25.97 21.08
N GLU A 175 -11.44 -26.01 21.73
CA GLU A 175 -10.30 -26.84 21.32
C GLU A 175 -10.67 -28.33 21.30
#